data_AF-A0A820XX00-F1
#
_entry.id   AF-A0A820XX00-F1
#
_cell.length_a   1.000
_cell.length_b   1.000
_cell.length_c   1.000
_cell.angle_alpha   90.00
_cell.angle_beta   90.00
_cell.angle_gamma   90.00
#
_symmetry.space_group_name_H-M   'P 1'
#
loop_
_entity.id
_entity.type
_entity.pdbx_description
1 polymer ?
#
loop_
_entity_poly.entity_id
_entity_poly.type
_entity_poly.pdbx_seq_one_letter_code
_entity_poly.pdbx_strand_id
1 'polypeptide(L)'
;MADSRSESMSTVYELSEDIVHRNVEKSNVSSSTPSNIDRLSASFEPAYFNIETDEQSPYEEVAANVSNKDDRDMPCLTLRSWIISLLFTCLLSFVNQFFWYRTSPLFVGVIVAQLLSHLLGKIMAKVLPRRTFKVWRWGFCLNPGPFTIKEHCIITAMASAAG
;
A
#
# COMPACT_ATOMS: atom_id res chain seq x y z
N MET A 1 82.72 12.95 21.83
CA MET A 1 82.57 13.46 20.45
C MET A 1 81.40 12.72 19.77
N ALA A 2 80.19 12.94 20.30
CA ALA A 2 78.92 12.42 19.79
C ALA A 2 77.80 13.18 20.51
N ASP A 3 77.75 14.51 20.38
CA ASP A 3 76.67 15.28 21.02
C ASP A 3 76.46 16.62 20.30
N SER A 4 75.56 16.61 19.33
CA SER A 4 75.14 17.75 18.48
C SER A 4 74.14 17.27 17.44
N ARG A 5 74.26 16.00 17.00
CA ARG A 5 73.28 15.32 16.14
C ARG A 5 72.12 14.69 16.93
N SER A 6 72.30 14.48 18.23
CA SER A 6 71.29 14.06 19.22
C SER A 6 70.30 15.19 19.50
N GLU A 7 70.81 16.40 19.78
CA GLU A 7 69.99 17.56 20.13
C GLU A 7 69.12 18.05 18.97
N SER A 8 69.65 18.06 17.73
CA SER A 8 68.87 18.45 16.55
C SER A 8 67.74 17.47 16.22
N MET A 9 67.92 16.20 16.54
CA MET A 9 66.90 15.17 16.33
C MET A 9 65.75 15.33 17.34
N SER A 10 66.05 15.67 18.60
CA SER A 10 65.05 15.93 19.65
C SER A 10 64.15 17.14 19.33
N THR A 11 64.71 18.24 18.83
CA THR A 11 63.91 19.43 18.45
C THR A 11 62.94 19.15 17.30
N VAL A 12 63.33 18.28 16.35
CA VAL A 12 62.46 17.89 15.23
C VAL A 12 61.28 17.04 15.71
N TYR A 13 61.49 16.18 16.71
CA TYR A 13 60.41 15.39 17.31
C TYR A 13 59.43 16.25 18.13
N GLU A 14 59.93 17.21 18.91
CA GLU A 14 59.06 18.13 19.66
C GLU A 14 58.22 19.02 18.72
N LEU A 15 58.81 19.54 17.64
CA LEU A 15 58.06 20.31 16.65
C LEU A 15 57.03 19.47 15.89
N SER A 16 57.30 18.17 15.68
CA SER A 16 56.36 17.23 15.06
C SER A 16 55.15 16.97 15.96
N GLU A 17 55.37 16.71 17.25
CA GLU A 17 54.31 16.51 18.24
C GLU A 17 53.42 17.76 18.35
N ASP A 18 54.01 18.96 18.38
CA ASP A 18 53.27 20.22 18.43
C ASP A 18 52.41 20.51 17.19
N ILE A 19 52.88 20.09 16.01
CA ILE A 19 52.11 20.20 14.76
C ILE A 19 50.94 19.21 14.76
N VAL A 20 51.17 17.99 15.24
CA VAL A 20 50.11 16.98 15.39
C VAL A 20 49.06 17.44 16.39
N HIS A 21 49.46 17.93 17.57
CA HIS A 21 48.53 18.46 18.57
C HIS A 21 47.73 19.66 18.06
N ARG A 22 48.35 20.61 17.33
CA ARG A 22 47.61 21.72 16.69
C ARG A 22 46.64 21.29 15.60
N ASN A 23 46.94 20.23 14.85
CA ASN A 23 46.05 19.71 13.82
C ASN A 23 44.87 18.94 14.42
N VAL A 24 45.10 18.23 15.54
CA VAL A 24 44.03 17.61 16.35
C VAL A 24 43.15 18.67 17.00
N GLU A 25 43.71 19.77 17.50
CA GLU A 25 42.98 20.92 18.06
C GLU A 25 42.16 21.70 17.01
N LYS A 26 42.52 21.60 15.72
CA LYS A 26 41.70 22.20 14.64
C LYS A 26 40.58 21.28 14.17
N SER A 27 40.75 19.95 14.27
CA SER A 27 39.72 18.99 13.86
C SER A 27 38.58 18.89 14.87
N ASN A 28 38.88 19.02 16.17
CA ASN A 28 37.91 19.04 17.27
C ASN A 28 37.25 20.42 17.52
N VAL A 29 37.77 21.53 16.99
CA VAL A 29 37.05 22.82 16.97
C VAL A 29 35.99 22.86 15.85
N SER A 30 36.25 22.17 14.72
CA SER A 30 35.29 22.07 13.60
C SER A 30 34.04 21.24 13.90
N SER A 31 33.97 20.55 15.05
CA SER A 31 32.80 19.78 15.49
C SER A 31 31.79 20.59 16.31
N SER A 32 32.04 21.89 16.55
CA SER A 32 31.16 22.75 17.36
C SER A 32 30.05 23.47 16.58
N THR A 33 30.06 23.42 15.25
CA THR A 33 28.88 23.68 14.44
C THR A 33 28.25 22.36 14.04
N PRO A 34 26.97 22.08 14.37
CA PRO A 34 26.33 20.85 13.93
C PRO A 34 26.42 20.80 12.41
N SER A 35 27.06 19.74 11.90
CA SER A 35 27.21 19.54 10.47
C SER A 35 25.81 19.36 9.87
N ASN A 36 25.60 19.67 8.58
CA ASN A 36 24.33 19.40 7.92
C ASN A 36 23.90 17.93 8.05
N ILE A 37 24.86 17.02 8.28
CA ILE A 37 24.65 15.59 8.54
C ILE A 37 23.96 15.36 9.89
N ASP A 38 24.30 16.13 10.93
CA ASP A 38 23.65 16.06 12.25
C ASP A 38 22.22 16.64 12.22
N ARG A 39 21.95 17.59 11.32
CA ARG A 39 20.59 18.08 11.07
C ARG A 39 19.77 17.10 10.22
N LEU A 40 20.42 16.39 9.29
CA LEU A 40 19.80 15.32 8.50
C LEU A 40 19.52 14.08 9.34
N SER A 41 20.36 13.77 10.34
CA SER A 41 20.08 12.69 11.31
C SER A 41 18.97 13.07 12.29
N ALA A 42 18.86 14.34 12.69
CA ALA A 42 17.74 14.80 13.51
C ALA A 42 16.39 14.87 12.74
N SER A 43 16.41 15.07 11.42
CA SER A 43 15.22 14.91 10.57
C SER A 43 14.93 13.45 10.19
N PHE A 44 15.91 12.56 10.39
CA PHE A 44 15.78 11.12 10.23
C PHE A 44 15.72 10.49 11.61
N GLU A 45 14.64 10.78 12.35
CA GLU A 45 14.18 9.85 13.37
C GLU A 45 13.63 8.63 12.62
N PRO A 46 14.33 7.48 12.51
CA PRO A 46 13.64 6.27 12.11
C PRO A 46 12.64 6.02 13.23
N ALA A 47 11.36 6.21 12.92
CA ALA A 47 10.26 5.82 13.76
C ALA A 47 10.61 4.46 14.38
N TYR A 48 10.83 4.45 15.70
CA TYR A 48 11.01 3.23 16.46
C TYR A 48 9.83 2.33 16.08
N PHE A 49 10.14 1.22 15.42
CA PHE A 49 9.20 0.20 14.99
C PHE A 49 8.58 -0.42 16.26
N ASN A 50 7.54 0.24 16.77
CA ASN A 50 6.72 -0.27 17.86
C ASN A 50 5.89 -1.41 17.29
N ILE A 51 6.28 -2.64 17.62
CA ILE A 51 5.70 -3.90 17.13
C ILE A 51 4.20 -4.04 17.49
N GLU A 52 3.63 -3.13 18.31
CA GLU A 52 2.19 -3.09 18.62
C GLU A 52 1.38 -2.03 17.84
N THR A 53 2.02 -1.16 17.04
CA THR A 53 1.35 -0.20 16.13
C THR A 53 1.61 -0.49 14.66
N ASP A 54 2.24 -1.62 14.37
CA ASP A 54 2.88 -1.94 13.08
C ASP A 54 1.91 -2.31 11.94
N GLU A 55 0.61 -2.38 12.23
CA GLU A 55 -0.38 -2.57 11.17
C GLU A 55 -0.79 -1.24 10.52
N GLN A 56 -0.57 -0.09 11.19
CA GLN A 56 -1.02 1.22 10.68
C GLN A 56 0.03 1.88 9.80
N SER A 57 -0.39 2.38 8.63
CA SER A 57 0.51 3.09 7.72
C SER A 57 1.17 4.28 8.44
N PRO A 58 2.49 4.49 8.30
CA PRO A 58 3.21 5.61 8.91
C PRO A 58 2.79 6.99 8.34
N TYR A 59 2.05 7.00 7.23
CA TYR A 59 1.47 8.19 6.64
C TYR A 59 0.04 8.36 7.14
N GLU A 60 -0.23 9.46 7.84
CA GLU A 60 -1.54 9.72 8.49
C GLU A 60 -2.68 9.79 7.45
N GLU A 61 -2.40 10.37 6.28
CA GLU A 61 -3.33 10.40 5.16
C GLU A 61 -3.70 9.00 4.63
N VAL A 62 -2.80 8.00 4.73
CA VAL A 62 -3.08 6.62 4.32
C VAL A 62 -3.80 5.86 5.43
N ALA A 63 -3.36 6.07 6.67
CA ALA A 63 -3.95 5.52 7.89
C ALA A 63 -5.43 5.90 8.06
N ALA A 64 -5.82 7.13 7.70
CA ALA A 64 -7.20 7.60 7.78
C ALA A 64 -8.10 7.01 6.68
N ASN A 65 -7.53 6.61 5.53
CA ASN A 65 -8.28 6.18 4.34
C ASN A 65 -8.40 4.66 4.20
N VAL A 66 -7.51 3.90 4.84
CA VAL A 66 -7.49 2.44 4.79
C VAL A 66 -7.56 1.88 6.21
N SER A 67 -8.65 1.19 6.54
CA SER A 67 -8.72 0.43 7.78
C SER A 67 -7.87 -0.83 7.63
N ASN A 68 -6.89 -1.03 8.51
CA ASN A 68 -6.05 -2.24 8.49
C ASN A 68 -6.73 -3.49 9.05
N LYS A 69 -7.89 -3.33 9.70
CA LYS A 69 -8.71 -4.47 10.12
C LYS A 69 -9.69 -4.86 9.03
N ASP A 70 -9.42 -6.00 8.37
CA ASP A 70 -10.40 -6.69 7.54
C ASP A 70 -11.29 -7.60 8.41
N ASP A 71 -12.61 -7.43 8.32
CA ASP A 71 -13.57 -8.32 8.96
C ASP A 71 -13.58 -9.68 8.23
N ARG A 72 -13.32 -10.78 8.93
CA ARG A 72 -13.32 -12.14 8.32
C ARG A 72 -14.73 -12.73 8.17
N ASP A 73 -15.68 -12.22 8.94
CA ASP A 73 -17.06 -12.72 8.96
C ASP A 73 -17.92 -12.13 7.83
N MET A 74 -17.43 -11.10 7.14
CA MET A 74 -18.20 -10.52 6.04
C MET A 74 -18.24 -11.46 4.82
N PRO A 75 -19.43 -11.69 4.26
CA PRO A 75 -19.60 -12.60 3.14
C PRO A 75 -18.90 -12.06 1.89
N CYS A 76 -18.01 -12.88 1.32
CA CYS A 76 -17.30 -12.60 0.08
C CYS A 76 -18.01 -13.23 -1.12
N LEU A 77 -18.38 -14.52 -1.03
CA LEU A 77 -18.90 -15.30 -2.14
C LEU A 77 -20.39 -15.65 -1.97
N THR A 78 -21.25 -14.65 -2.11
CA THR A 78 -22.71 -14.85 -2.08
C THR A 78 -23.23 -15.28 -3.45
N LEU A 79 -24.26 -16.14 -3.53
CA LEU A 79 -24.88 -16.52 -4.80
C LEU A 79 -25.42 -15.32 -5.59
N ARG A 80 -25.89 -14.27 -4.90
CA ARG A 80 -26.41 -13.05 -5.55
C ARG A 80 -25.34 -12.34 -6.39
N SER A 81 -24.11 -12.20 -5.88
CA SER A 81 -23.03 -11.52 -6.60
C SER A 81 -22.58 -12.37 -7.79
N TRP A 82 -22.59 -13.69 -7.64
CA TRP A 82 -22.30 -14.63 -8.72
C TRP A 82 -23.30 -14.51 -9.88
N ILE A 83 -24.61 -14.48 -9.59
CA ILE A 83 -25.66 -14.33 -10.62
C ILE A 83 -25.55 -12.97 -11.32
N ILE A 84 -25.41 -11.87 -10.55
CA ILE A 84 -25.25 -10.52 -11.10
C ILE A 84 -24.00 -10.48 -12.00
N SER A 85 -22.90 -11.04 -11.51
CA SER A 85 -21.63 -11.07 -12.23
C SER A 85 -21.74 -11.79 -13.56
N LEU A 86 -22.26 -13.02 -13.57
CA LEU A 86 -22.43 -13.79 -14.79
C LEU A 86 -23.33 -13.10 -15.80
N LEU A 87 -24.41 -12.46 -15.33
CA LEU A 87 -25.31 -11.68 -16.18
C LEU A 87 -24.58 -10.51 -16.82
N PHE A 88 -23.80 -9.74 -16.04
CA PHE A 88 -23.04 -8.60 -16.56
C PHE A 88 -21.89 -9.00 -17.47
N THR A 89 -21.13 -10.04 -17.12
CA THR A 89 -20.04 -10.58 -17.95
C THR A 89 -20.59 -11.06 -19.30
N CYS A 90 -21.70 -11.81 -19.29
CA CYS A 90 -22.34 -12.28 -20.51
C CYS A 90 -22.84 -11.11 -21.39
N LEU A 91 -23.52 -10.14 -20.77
CA LEU A 91 -24.02 -8.96 -21.48
C LEU A 91 -22.88 -8.11 -22.06
N LEU A 92 -21.82 -7.88 -21.29
CA LEU A 92 -20.69 -7.07 -21.72
C LEU A 92 -19.92 -7.73 -22.86
N SER A 93 -19.66 -9.05 -22.77
CA SER A 93 -19.01 -9.82 -23.84
C SER A 93 -19.87 -9.83 -25.11
N PHE A 94 -21.20 -10.01 -24.97
CA PHE A 94 -22.13 -9.91 -26.09
C PHE A 94 -22.08 -8.55 -26.76
N VAL A 95 -22.11 -7.46 -25.99
CA VAL A 95 -22.06 -6.09 -26.50
C VAL A 95 -20.73 -5.83 -27.22
N ASN A 96 -19.61 -6.22 -26.60
CA ASN A 96 -18.28 -6.08 -27.19
C ASN A 96 -18.17 -6.85 -28.52
N GLN A 97 -18.65 -8.09 -28.56
CA GLN A 97 -18.66 -8.90 -29.78
C GLN A 97 -19.62 -8.36 -30.85
N PHE A 98 -20.76 -7.80 -30.44
CA PHE A 98 -21.74 -7.21 -31.37
C PHE A 98 -21.18 -5.97 -32.08
N PHE A 99 -20.46 -5.11 -31.36
CA PHE A 99 -19.84 -3.92 -31.95
C PHE A 99 -18.62 -4.24 -32.82
N TRP A 100 -18.00 -5.41 -32.65
CA TRP A 100 -16.86 -5.84 -33.46
C TRP A 100 -17.19 -5.93 -34.96
N TYR A 101 -18.41 -6.35 -35.31
CA TYR A 101 -18.80 -6.51 -36.72
C TYR A 101 -19.17 -5.19 -37.43
N ARG A 102 -19.09 -4.05 -36.73
CA ARG A 102 -19.46 -2.74 -37.28
C ARG A 102 -18.24 -2.04 -37.87
N THR A 103 -18.44 -1.22 -38.91
CA THR A 103 -17.39 -0.45 -39.61
C THR A 103 -16.57 0.46 -38.69
N SER A 104 -17.15 0.87 -37.56
CA SER A 104 -16.45 1.56 -36.46
C SER A 104 -16.71 0.79 -35.17
N PRO A 105 -15.76 -0.04 -34.70
CA PRO A 105 -15.93 -0.80 -33.48
C PRO A 105 -15.96 0.12 -32.26
N LEU A 106 -16.88 -0.15 -31.34
CA LEU A 106 -16.98 0.52 -30.04
C LEU A 106 -16.69 -0.51 -28.95
N PHE A 107 -15.71 -0.23 -28.10
CA PHE A 107 -15.34 -1.10 -26.99
C PHE A 107 -15.95 -0.57 -25.68
N VAL A 108 -16.73 -1.39 -25.00
CA VAL A 108 -17.33 -1.00 -23.72
C VAL A 108 -16.42 -1.48 -22.60
N GLY A 109 -15.87 -0.53 -21.84
CA GLY A 109 -15.00 -0.83 -20.72
C GLY A 109 -15.75 -1.38 -19.49
N VAL A 110 -14.98 -2.06 -18.64
CA VAL A 110 -15.45 -2.67 -17.38
C VAL A 110 -16.14 -1.67 -16.43
N ILE A 111 -15.75 -0.39 -16.46
CA ILE A 111 -16.33 0.66 -15.60
C ILE A 111 -17.85 0.72 -15.71
N VAL A 112 -18.41 0.55 -16.92
CA VAL A 112 -19.86 0.64 -17.14
C VAL A 112 -20.57 -0.51 -16.43
N ALA A 113 -20.06 -1.73 -16.57
CA ALA A 113 -20.58 -2.90 -15.87
C ALA A 113 -20.39 -2.76 -14.35
N GLN A 114 -19.30 -2.15 -13.90
CA GLN A 114 -18.99 -1.96 -12.48
C GLN A 114 -19.95 -0.97 -11.80
N LEU A 115 -20.29 0.15 -12.46
CA LEU A 115 -21.27 1.12 -11.98
C LEU A 115 -22.69 0.53 -11.94
N LEU A 116 -23.09 -0.14 -13.03
CA LEU A 116 -24.39 -0.80 -13.12
C LEU A 116 -24.54 -1.89 -12.07
N SER A 117 -23.51 -2.73 -11.91
CA SER A 117 -23.46 -3.79 -10.90
C SER A 117 -23.55 -3.24 -9.48
N HIS A 118 -22.89 -2.12 -9.17
CA HIS A 118 -22.99 -1.49 -7.85
C HIS A 118 -24.40 -0.96 -7.56
N LEU A 119 -25.04 -0.30 -8.54
CA LEU A 119 -26.43 0.17 -8.40
C LEU A 119 -27.40 -1.01 -8.24
N LEU A 120 -27.31 -2.01 -9.12
CA LEU A 120 -28.16 -3.19 -9.09
C LEU A 120 -27.95 -4.04 -7.83
N GLY A 121 -26.72 -4.18 -7.35
CA GLY A 121 -26.40 -4.87 -6.11
C GLY A 121 -27.07 -4.24 -4.90
N LYS A 122 -27.09 -2.89 -4.82
CA LYS A 122 -27.78 -2.15 -3.75
C LYS A 122 -29.31 -2.23 -3.85
N ILE A 123 -29.85 -2.19 -5.06
CA ILE A 123 -31.30 -2.33 -5.29
C ILE A 123 -31.75 -3.75 -4.96
N MET A 124 -31.03 -4.76 -5.44
CA MET A 124 -31.30 -6.17 -5.17
C MET A 124 -31.18 -6.50 -3.68
N ALA A 125 -30.22 -5.89 -2.96
CA ALA A 125 -30.11 -6.04 -1.51
C ALA A 125 -31.35 -5.53 -0.74
N LYS A 126 -32.05 -4.53 -1.27
CA LYS A 126 -33.32 -3.99 -0.71
C LYS A 126 -34.55 -4.78 -1.15
N VAL A 127 -34.56 -5.32 -2.36
CA VAL A 127 -35.72 -6.02 -2.95
C VAL A 127 -35.77 -7.50 -2.53
N LEU A 128 -34.62 -8.15 -2.32
CA LEU A 128 -34.58 -9.59 -2.06
C LEU A 128 -34.86 -9.91 -0.57
N PRO A 129 -35.88 -10.73 -0.24
CA PRO A 129 -36.12 -11.14 1.14
C PRO A 129 -34.97 -11.98 1.71
N ARG A 130 -34.69 -11.82 3.01
CA ARG A 130 -33.67 -12.60 3.77
C ARG A 130 -34.03 -14.09 3.80
N ARG A 131 -33.73 -14.81 2.72
CA ARG A 131 -33.94 -16.25 2.61
C ARG A 131 -32.58 -16.95 2.76
N THR A 132 -32.49 -17.85 3.72
CA THR A 132 -31.34 -18.73 3.90
C THR A 132 -31.65 -20.06 3.21
N PHE A 133 -30.85 -20.42 2.21
CA PHE A 133 -30.96 -21.69 1.50
C PHE A 133 -29.90 -22.63 2.04
N LYS A 134 -30.31 -23.72 2.69
CA LYS A 134 -29.42 -24.84 3.01
C LYS A 134 -29.45 -25.82 1.85
N VAL A 135 -28.32 -25.94 1.14
CA VAL A 135 -28.11 -27.02 0.17
C VAL A 135 -27.20 -28.04 0.82
N TRP A 136 -27.79 -29.16 1.23
CA TRP A 136 -27.11 -30.30 1.85
C TRP A 136 -26.29 -29.94 3.10
N ARG A 137 -24.96 -29.78 2.98
CA ARG A 137 -24.04 -29.40 4.08
C ARG A 137 -23.68 -27.90 4.09
N TRP A 138 -24.09 -27.13 3.09
CA TRP A 138 -23.70 -25.73 2.91
C TRP A 138 -24.92 -24.81 3.04
N GLY A 139 -24.85 -23.86 3.97
CA GLY A 139 -25.86 -22.83 4.16
C GLY A 139 -25.48 -21.56 3.40
N PHE A 140 -26.22 -21.22 2.36
CA PHE A 140 -26.06 -19.97 1.62
C PHE A 140 -27.16 -18.99 2.02
N CYS A 141 -26.80 -17.86 2.62
CA CYS A 141 -27.73 -16.74 2.79
C CYS A 141 -27.90 -16.02 1.46
N LEU A 142 -29.11 -15.98 0.91
CA LEU A 142 -29.39 -15.27 -0.34
C LEU A 142 -29.33 -13.74 -0.16
N ASN A 143 -29.57 -13.26 1.06
CA ASN A 143 -29.38 -11.86 1.44
C ASN A 143 -28.77 -11.77 2.86
N PRO A 144 -27.43 -11.87 2.99
CA PRO A 144 -26.75 -11.78 4.28
C PRO A 144 -26.64 -10.33 4.80
N GLY A 145 -27.03 -9.32 4.02
CA GLY A 145 -26.92 -7.92 4.42
C GLY A 145 -26.68 -6.95 3.25
N PRO A 146 -26.29 -5.69 3.55
CA PRO A 146 -25.96 -4.69 2.53
C PRO A 146 -24.86 -5.18 1.58
N PHE A 147 -24.76 -4.57 0.41
CA PHE A 147 -23.79 -4.96 -0.62
C PHE A 147 -22.37 -4.72 -0.12
N THR A 148 -21.55 -5.78 -0.02
CA THR A 148 -20.24 -5.71 0.61
C THR A 148 -19.15 -5.30 -0.39
N ILE A 149 -18.05 -4.73 0.09
CA ILE A 149 -16.89 -4.39 -0.74
C ILE A 149 -16.28 -5.65 -1.40
N LYS A 150 -16.33 -6.79 -0.70
CA LYS A 150 -15.84 -8.10 -1.20
C LYS A 150 -16.71 -8.62 -2.36
N GLU A 151 -18.03 -8.51 -2.26
CA GLU A 151 -18.93 -8.86 -3.38
C GLU A 151 -18.71 -7.94 -4.58
N HIS A 152 -18.52 -6.63 -4.35
CA HIS A 152 -18.23 -5.68 -5.42
C HIS A 152 -16.92 -6.02 -6.16
N CYS A 153 -15.88 -6.37 -5.40
CA CYS A 153 -14.58 -6.77 -5.94
C CYS A 153 -14.70 -7.99 -6.85
N ILE A 154 -15.41 -9.03 -6.42
CA ILE A 154 -15.59 -10.26 -7.22
C ILE A 154 -16.31 -9.99 -8.54
N ILE A 155 -17.38 -9.17 -8.53
CA ILE A 155 -18.08 -8.84 -9.77
C ILE A 155 -17.17 -8.05 -10.72
N THR A 156 -16.35 -7.15 -10.19
CA THR A 156 -15.39 -6.38 -10.99
C THR A 156 -14.35 -7.30 -11.65
N ALA A 157 -13.77 -8.23 -10.88
CA ALA A 157 -12.79 -9.18 -11.39
C ALA A 157 -13.37 -10.11 -12.48
N MET A 158 -14.62 -10.53 -12.34
CA MET A 158 -15.30 -11.32 -13.37
C MET A 158 -15.70 -10.49 -14.60
N ALA A 159 -16.10 -9.23 -14.42
CA ALA A 159 -16.40 -8.33 -15.52
C ALA A 159 -15.15 -8.01 -16.36
N SER A 160 -13.96 -7.96 -15.73
CA SER A 160 -12.70 -7.78 -16.47
C SER A 160 -12.36 -8.91 -17.44
N ALA A 161 -12.97 -10.08 -17.30
CA ALA A 161 -12.78 -11.19 -18.24
C ALA A 161 -13.70 -11.12 -19.48
N ALA A 162 -14.57 -10.10 -19.60
CA ALA A 162 -15.54 -9.97 -20.70
C ALA A 162 -15.01 -9.26 -21.96
N GLY A 163 -13.72 -8.92 -21.99
CA GLY A 163 -13.04 -8.17 -23.06
C GLY A 163 -12.62 -9.03 -24.23
#